data_AF-H0EE78-F1
#
_entry.id   AF-H0EE78-F1
#
_cell.length_a   1.000
_cell.length_b   1.000
_cell.length_c   1.000
_cell.angle_alpha   90.00
_cell.angle_beta   90.00
_cell.angle_gamma   90.00
#
_symmetry.space_group_name_H-M   'P 1'
#
loop_
_entity.id
_entity.type
_entity.pdbx_description
1 polymer ?
#
loop_
_entity_poly.entity_id
_entity_poly.type
_entity_poly.pdbx_seq_one_letter_code
_entity_poly.pdbx_strand_id
1 'polypeptide(L)'
;MRSEIGQLTLDHVLKERAALNTNITQAINEAAQEWGVVCLRYEIRDIHAPEGVVAAMHRQVTAERSKRAEILDSEGQRQSAINIAEGRKQSVILASEALRSEQINMASGEAEAILLKAKATAAGIDAVAKSISEGKEAAQGAVSLSVAEKYVDAFAKLAKEGTAVVVPGNVGDIGSMIASAMAVYGKVGDAQSKTMAARSLEKNSSSEGSSDGQSSQSESPNDEMKRSMLASFENTRQKK
;
A
#
# COMPACT_ATOMS: atom_id res chain seq x y z
N MET A 1 -50.75 48.56 -1.82
CA MET A 1 -49.58 48.37 -2.70
C MET A 1 -48.26 48.85 -2.07
N ARG A 2 -48.09 50.15 -1.76
CA ARG A 2 -46.82 50.65 -1.18
C ARG A 2 -46.44 49.98 0.16
N SER A 3 -47.42 49.76 1.03
CA SER A 3 -47.21 49.09 2.32
C SER A 3 -46.68 47.66 2.14
N GLU A 4 -47.35 46.86 1.30
CA GLU A 4 -46.94 45.47 1.00
C GLU A 4 -45.55 45.36 0.37
N ILE A 5 -45.22 46.24 -0.59
CA ILE A 5 -43.92 46.22 -1.26
C ILE A 5 -42.79 46.69 -0.32
N GLY A 6 -43.08 47.58 0.63
CA GLY A 6 -42.09 48.10 1.58
C GLY A 6 -41.65 47.11 2.66
N GLN A 7 -42.40 46.04 2.89
CA GLN A 7 -42.08 45.02 3.90
C GLN A 7 -41.13 43.93 3.39
N LEU A 8 -40.98 43.80 2.06
CA LEU A 8 -40.19 42.74 1.44
C LEU A 8 -38.90 43.30 0.84
N THR A 9 -37.84 42.48 0.84
CA THR A 9 -36.59 42.85 0.17
C THR A 9 -36.75 42.74 -1.35
N LEU A 10 -35.93 43.50 -2.10
CA LEU A 10 -35.95 43.48 -3.57
C LEU A 10 -35.81 42.05 -4.15
N ASP A 11 -34.94 41.24 -3.54
CA ASP A 11 -34.75 39.83 -3.91
C ASP A 11 -36.02 38.99 -3.77
N HIS A 12 -36.78 39.18 -2.68
CA HIS A 12 -38.04 38.46 -2.45
C HIS A 12 -39.13 38.92 -3.42
N VAL A 13 -39.21 40.22 -3.71
CA VAL A 13 -40.18 40.74 -4.69
C VAL A 13 -39.92 40.19 -6.10
N LEU A 14 -38.66 39.95 -6.46
CA LEU A 14 -38.29 39.34 -7.75
C LEU A 14 -38.55 37.82 -7.78
N LYS A 15 -38.29 37.10 -6.68
CA LYS A 15 -38.46 35.64 -6.58
C LYS A 15 -39.93 35.22 -6.41
N GLU A 16 -40.73 35.99 -5.69
CA GLU A 16 -42.07 35.61 -5.22
C GLU A 16 -43.19 36.51 -5.80
N ARG A 17 -43.12 36.85 -7.09
CA ARG A 17 -44.14 37.69 -7.75
C ARG A 17 -45.57 37.16 -7.62
N ALA A 18 -45.76 35.84 -7.68
CA ALA A 18 -47.09 35.23 -7.56
C ALA A 18 -47.70 35.42 -6.16
N ALA A 19 -46.89 35.25 -5.11
CA ALA A 19 -47.34 35.47 -3.73
C ALA A 19 -47.70 36.95 -3.50
N LEU A 20 -46.88 37.87 -4.03
CA LEU A 20 -47.17 39.30 -3.95
C LEU A 20 -48.48 39.67 -4.66
N ASN A 21 -48.74 39.09 -5.84
CA ASN A 21 -49.98 39.34 -6.58
C ASN A 21 -51.21 38.92 -5.78
N THR A 22 -51.15 37.76 -5.11
CA THR A 22 -52.24 37.28 -4.25
C THR A 22 -52.47 38.21 -3.06
N ASN A 23 -51.41 38.57 -2.34
CA ASN A 23 -51.51 39.46 -1.17
C ASN A 23 -52.05 40.84 -1.55
N ILE A 24 -51.61 41.40 -2.68
CA ILE A 24 -52.11 42.69 -3.18
C ILE A 24 -53.58 42.58 -3.60
N THR A 25 -53.98 41.50 -4.28
CA THR A 25 -55.37 41.29 -4.70
C THR A 25 -56.29 41.18 -3.48
N GLN A 26 -55.85 40.49 -2.43
CA GLN A 26 -56.58 40.38 -1.17
C GLN A 26 -56.75 41.74 -0.49
N ALA A 27 -55.66 42.49 -0.32
CA ALA A 27 -55.70 43.81 0.31
C ALA A 27 -56.55 44.83 -0.46
N ILE A 28 -56.58 44.74 -1.80
CA ILE A 28 -57.44 45.60 -2.65
C ILE A 28 -58.91 45.20 -2.50
N ASN A 29 -59.23 43.90 -2.51
CA ASN A 29 -60.62 43.45 -2.40
C ASN A 29 -61.23 43.75 -1.03
N GLU A 30 -60.45 43.73 0.04
CA GLU A 30 -60.88 44.13 1.38
C GLU A 30 -61.34 45.61 1.40
N ALA A 31 -60.56 46.51 0.80
CA ALA A 31 -60.93 47.92 0.72
C ALA A 31 -62.02 48.22 -0.33
N ALA A 32 -62.07 47.48 -1.43
CA ALA A 32 -63.03 47.68 -2.53
C ALA A 32 -64.44 47.15 -2.21
N GLN A 33 -64.60 46.37 -1.14
CA GLN A 33 -65.87 45.79 -0.72
C GLN A 33 -66.92 46.88 -0.38
N GLU A 34 -66.50 48.01 0.18
CA GLU A 34 -67.38 49.16 0.47
C GLU A 34 -67.91 49.83 -0.80
N TRP A 35 -67.21 49.68 -1.93
CA TRP A 35 -67.56 50.31 -3.20
C TRP A 35 -68.27 49.35 -4.16
N GLY A 36 -68.43 48.08 -3.78
CA GLY A 36 -69.09 47.07 -4.61
C GLY A 36 -68.30 46.65 -5.85
N VAL A 37 -66.97 46.85 -5.85
CA VAL A 37 -66.09 46.50 -6.97
C VAL A 37 -65.22 45.30 -6.58
N VAL A 38 -65.04 44.34 -7.49
CA VAL A 38 -64.20 43.14 -7.27
C VAL A 38 -63.02 43.15 -8.24
N CYS A 39 -61.81 43.06 -7.70
CA CYS A 39 -60.60 42.88 -8.47
C CYS A 39 -60.36 41.39 -8.76
N LEU A 40 -60.42 41.00 -10.03
CA LEU A 40 -60.30 39.60 -10.46
C LEU A 40 -58.84 39.12 -10.54
N ARG A 41 -57.91 39.99 -10.99
CA ARG A 41 -56.50 39.64 -11.17
C ARG A 41 -55.63 40.88 -11.12
N TYR A 42 -54.53 40.77 -10.38
CA TYR A 42 -53.45 41.74 -10.35
C TYR A 42 -52.15 41.10 -10.86
N GLU A 43 -51.39 41.82 -11.70
CA GLU A 43 -50.10 41.36 -12.22
C GLU A 43 -49.10 42.52 -12.27
N ILE A 44 -47.92 42.29 -11.67
CA ILE A 44 -46.80 43.22 -11.79
C ILE A 44 -46.15 43.06 -13.16
N ARG A 45 -46.13 44.14 -13.93
CA ARG A 45 -45.43 44.19 -15.22
C ARG A 45 -43.92 44.33 -15.03
N ASP A 46 -43.47 45.54 -14.72
CA ASP A 46 -42.05 45.89 -14.66
C ASP A 46 -41.68 46.55 -13.33
N ILE A 47 -40.51 46.19 -12.79
CA ILE A 47 -39.94 46.80 -11.59
C ILE A 47 -38.62 47.45 -11.99
N HIS A 48 -38.54 48.77 -11.88
CA HIS A 48 -37.34 49.53 -12.19
C HIS A 48 -36.58 49.85 -10.90
N ALA A 49 -35.47 49.14 -10.68
CA ALA A 49 -34.55 49.43 -9.59
C ALA A 49 -33.41 50.35 -10.09
N PRO A 50 -32.84 51.22 -9.23
CA PRO A 50 -31.65 52.01 -9.60
C PRO A 50 -30.46 51.09 -9.92
N GLU A 51 -29.67 51.46 -10.93
CA GLU A 51 -28.56 50.64 -11.44
C GLU A 51 -27.53 50.26 -10.35
N GLY A 52 -27.27 51.16 -9.40
CA GLY A 52 -26.34 50.90 -8.31
C GLY A 52 -26.75 49.72 -7.42
N VAL A 53 -28.06 49.52 -7.20
CA VAL A 53 -28.58 48.41 -6.39
C VAL A 53 -28.48 47.10 -7.15
N VAL A 54 -28.81 47.11 -8.45
CA VAL A 54 -28.73 45.93 -9.32
C VAL A 54 -27.27 45.47 -9.48
N ALA A 55 -26.33 46.41 -9.65
CA ALA A 55 -24.91 46.11 -9.71
C ALA A 55 -24.38 45.49 -8.40
N ALA A 56 -24.78 46.03 -7.25
CA ALA A 56 -24.42 45.49 -5.94
C ALA A 56 -24.98 44.07 -5.74
N MET A 57 -26.24 43.85 -6.12
CA MET A 57 -26.90 42.55 -6.07
C MET A 57 -26.18 41.51 -6.95
N HIS A 58 -25.85 41.86 -8.20
CA HIS A 58 -25.07 40.96 -9.06
C HIS A 58 -23.70 40.63 -8.48
N ARG A 59 -23.01 41.61 -7.90
CA ARG A 59 -21.71 41.38 -7.24
C ARG A 59 -21.85 40.42 -6.06
N GLN A 60 -22.90 40.56 -5.25
CA GLN A 60 -23.17 39.67 -4.13
C GLN A 60 -23.48 38.24 -4.60
N VAL A 61 -24.37 38.08 -5.59
CA VAL A 61 -24.73 36.75 -6.14
C VAL A 61 -23.52 36.06 -6.75
N THR A 62 -22.69 36.80 -7.50
CA THR A 62 -21.45 36.25 -8.07
C THR A 62 -20.49 35.83 -6.97
N ALA A 63 -20.28 36.66 -5.93
CA ALA A 63 -19.40 36.31 -4.82
C ALA A 63 -19.89 35.07 -4.05
N GLU A 64 -21.19 34.96 -3.81
CA GLU A 64 -21.76 33.77 -3.15
C GLU A 64 -21.61 32.52 -4.01
N ARG A 65 -21.87 32.63 -5.33
CA ARG A 65 -21.66 31.52 -6.27
C ARG A 65 -20.20 31.09 -6.32
N SER A 66 -19.27 32.03 -6.41
CA SER A 66 -17.83 31.75 -6.40
C SER A 66 -17.42 31.08 -5.09
N LYS A 67 -17.89 31.56 -3.93
CA LYS A 67 -17.63 30.94 -2.63
C LYS A 67 -18.15 29.50 -2.57
N ARG A 68 -19.39 29.26 -3.04
CA ARG A 68 -19.97 27.92 -3.07
C ARG A 68 -19.18 26.99 -4.00
N ALA A 69 -18.74 27.47 -5.15
CA ALA A 69 -17.92 26.69 -6.07
C ALA A 69 -16.58 26.30 -5.43
N GLU A 70 -15.89 27.25 -4.79
CA GLU A 70 -14.60 27.00 -4.12
C GLU A 70 -14.70 25.98 -2.96
N ILE A 71 -15.79 26.05 -2.18
CA ILE A 71 -16.07 25.06 -1.13
C ILE A 71 -16.29 23.68 -1.74
N LEU A 72 -17.12 23.57 -2.78
CA LEU A 72 -17.40 22.30 -3.45
C LEU A 72 -16.14 21.69 -4.08
N ASP A 73 -15.29 22.51 -4.71
CA ASP A 73 -14.02 22.05 -5.28
C ASP A 73 -13.07 21.55 -4.18
N SER A 74 -12.97 22.29 -3.07
CA SER A 74 -12.13 21.89 -1.92
C SER A 74 -12.62 20.60 -1.27
N GLU A 75 -13.93 20.44 -1.12
CA GLU A 75 -14.55 19.22 -0.61
C GLU A 75 -14.34 18.04 -1.57
N GLY A 76 -14.50 18.27 -2.88
CA GLY A 76 -14.23 17.27 -3.91
C GLY A 76 -12.79 16.79 -3.91
N GLN A 77 -11.82 17.72 -3.79
CA GLN A 77 -10.40 17.38 -3.68
C GLN A 77 -10.11 16.58 -2.41
N ARG A 78 -10.66 16.99 -1.26
CA ARG A 78 -10.51 16.26 0.00
C ARG A 78 -11.06 14.84 -0.11
N GLN A 79 -12.27 14.68 -0.66
CA GLN A 79 -12.89 13.37 -0.80
C GLN A 79 -12.13 12.48 -1.78
N SER A 80 -11.65 13.05 -2.90
CA SER A 80 -10.81 12.33 -3.87
C SER A 80 -9.52 11.82 -3.22
N ALA A 81 -8.82 12.66 -2.45
CA ALA A 81 -7.60 12.28 -1.75
C ALA A 81 -7.83 11.16 -0.73
N ILE A 82 -8.94 11.22 0.02
CA ILE A 82 -9.34 10.15 0.96
C ILE A 82 -9.59 8.85 0.21
N ASN A 83 -10.39 8.88 -0.87
CA ASN A 83 -10.70 7.68 -1.65
C ASN A 83 -9.43 7.03 -2.23
N ILE A 84 -8.48 7.83 -2.72
CA ILE A 84 -7.20 7.33 -3.22
C ILE A 84 -6.38 6.69 -2.09
N ALA A 85 -6.31 7.34 -0.92
CA ALA A 85 -5.57 6.82 0.23
C ALA A 85 -6.18 5.52 0.76
N GLU A 86 -7.51 5.43 0.84
CA GLU A 86 -8.23 4.23 1.24
C GLU A 86 -8.05 3.10 0.24
N GLY A 87 -8.16 3.39 -1.07
CA GLY A 87 -7.90 2.41 -2.12
C GLY A 87 -6.48 1.85 -2.05
N ARG A 88 -5.47 2.71 -1.82
CA ARG A 88 -4.08 2.28 -1.62
C ARG A 88 -3.90 1.43 -0.37
N LYS A 89 -4.52 1.82 0.74
CA LYS A 89 -4.48 1.05 1.99
C LYS A 89 -5.07 -0.35 1.77
N GLN A 90 -6.25 -0.42 1.16
CA GLN A 90 -6.90 -1.69 0.85
C GLN A 90 -6.06 -2.53 -0.09
N SER A 91 -5.50 -1.96 -1.17
CA SER A 91 -4.68 -2.70 -2.12
C SER A 91 -3.44 -3.32 -1.46
N VAL A 92 -2.78 -2.60 -0.53
CA VAL A 92 -1.61 -3.12 0.18
C VAL A 92 -1.98 -4.26 1.14
N ILE A 93 -3.13 -4.15 1.82
CA ILE A 93 -3.64 -5.21 2.69
C ILE A 93 -3.97 -6.46 1.87
N LEU A 94 -4.76 -6.30 0.81
CA LEU A 94 -5.13 -7.38 -0.10
C LEU A 94 -3.90 -8.07 -0.71
N ALA A 95 -2.89 -7.30 -1.13
CA ALA A 95 -1.64 -7.86 -1.64
C ALA A 95 -0.88 -8.65 -0.57
N SER A 96 -0.82 -8.15 0.65
CA SER A 96 -0.14 -8.84 1.77
C SER A 96 -0.87 -10.13 2.16
N GLU A 97 -2.20 -10.11 2.18
CA GLU A 97 -3.05 -11.27 2.44
C GLU A 97 -2.92 -12.32 1.32
N ALA A 98 -2.92 -11.87 0.07
CA ALA A 98 -2.70 -12.75 -1.09
C ALA A 98 -1.34 -13.45 -1.01
N LEU A 99 -0.25 -12.72 -0.75
CA LEU A 99 1.09 -13.31 -0.58
C LEU A 99 1.13 -14.32 0.56
N ARG A 100 0.51 -14.01 1.70
CA ARG A 100 0.43 -14.94 2.83
C ARG A 100 -0.33 -16.21 2.44
N SER A 101 -1.48 -16.07 1.79
CA SER A 101 -2.28 -17.22 1.37
C SER A 101 -1.55 -18.05 0.32
N GLU A 102 -0.87 -17.40 -0.63
CA GLU A 102 -0.06 -18.07 -1.65
C GLU A 102 1.04 -18.91 -1.00
N GLN A 103 1.80 -18.35 -0.05
CA GLN A 103 2.86 -19.08 0.66
C GLN A 103 2.31 -20.28 1.44
N ILE A 104 1.16 -20.13 2.10
CA ILE A 104 0.52 -21.25 2.82
C ILE A 104 0.09 -22.33 1.84
N ASN A 105 -0.53 -21.96 0.72
CA ASN A 105 -1.00 -22.91 -0.28
C ASN A 105 0.18 -23.65 -0.93
N MET A 106 1.28 -22.95 -1.23
CA MET A 106 2.49 -23.54 -1.76
C MET A 106 3.11 -24.53 -0.76
N ALA A 107 3.30 -24.11 0.49
CA ALA A 107 3.85 -24.98 1.53
C ALA A 107 2.97 -26.22 1.78
N SER A 108 1.63 -26.05 1.78
CA SER A 108 0.69 -27.17 1.90
C SER A 108 0.76 -28.11 0.69
N GLY A 109 0.81 -27.56 -0.52
CA GLY A 109 0.92 -28.35 -1.75
C GLY A 109 2.23 -29.13 -1.81
N GLU A 110 3.34 -28.53 -1.38
CA GLU A 110 4.64 -29.20 -1.27
C GLU A 110 4.61 -30.33 -0.24
N ALA A 111 4.06 -30.07 0.95
CA ALA A 111 3.93 -31.08 2.00
C ALA A 111 3.06 -32.26 1.54
N GLU A 112 1.94 -31.99 0.87
CA GLU A 112 1.05 -33.02 0.32
C GLU A 112 1.74 -33.82 -0.79
N ALA A 113 2.46 -33.14 -1.69
CA ALA A 113 3.23 -33.80 -2.75
C ALA A 113 4.33 -34.71 -2.18
N ILE A 114 5.03 -34.28 -1.13
CA ILE A 114 6.05 -35.08 -0.44
C ILE A 114 5.39 -36.31 0.22
N LEU A 115 4.28 -36.12 0.92
CA LEU A 115 3.55 -37.24 1.55
C LEU A 115 3.07 -38.24 0.51
N LEU A 116 2.54 -37.78 -0.62
CA LEU A 116 2.04 -38.64 -1.68
C LEU A 116 3.18 -39.42 -2.35
N LYS A 117 4.31 -38.76 -2.63
CA LYS A 117 5.52 -39.43 -3.11
C LYS A 117 6.03 -40.46 -2.10
N ALA A 118 6.14 -40.10 -0.83
CA ALA A 118 6.60 -40.99 0.23
C ALA A 118 5.71 -42.23 0.38
N LYS A 119 4.38 -42.04 0.36
CA LYS A 119 3.40 -43.14 0.38
C LYS A 119 3.52 -44.02 -0.86
N ALA A 120 3.65 -43.44 -2.05
CA ALA A 120 3.84 -44.20 -3.29
C ALA A 120 5.15 -45.00 -3.27
N THR A 121 6.24 -44.41 -2.79
CA THR A 121 7.52 -45.12 -2.64
C THR A 121 7.44 -46.23 -1.61
N ALA A 122 6.77 -46.02 -0.47
CA ALA A 122 6.57 -47.05 0.54
C ALA A 122 5.76 -48.23 -0.03
N ALA A 123 4.63 -47.93 -0.70
CA ALA A 123 3.83 -48.96 -1.36
C ALA A 123 4.60 -49.72 -2.45
N GLY A 124 5.46 -49.02 -3.21
CA GLY A 124 6.35 -49.63 -4.19
C GLY A 124 7.40 -50.54 -3.56
N ILE A 125 8.03 -50.11 -2.47
CA ILE A 125 8.98 -50.93 -1.70
C ILE A 125 8.29 -52.16 -1.13
N ASP A 126 7.09 -52.00 -0.55
CA ASP A 126 6.30 -53.11 -0.02
C ASP A 126 5.94 -54.13 -1.10
N ALA A 127 5.57 -53.66 -2.31
CA ALA A 127 5.29 -54.52 -3.44
C ALA A 127 6.55 -55.31 -3.88
N VAL A 128 7.70 -54.65 -3.98
CA VAL A 128 8.98 -55.29 -4.30
C VAL A 128 9.39 -56.29 -3.21
N ALA A 129 9.25 -55.93 -1.93
CA ALA A 129 9.56 -56.81 -0.80
C ALA A 129 8.71 -58.09 -0.83
N LYS A 130 7.42 -57.98 -1.16
CA LYS A 130 6.55 -59.14 -1.36
C LYS A 130 7.06 -60.03 -2.50
N SER A 131 7.35 -59.46 -3.68
CA SER A 131 7.89 -60.22 -4.82
C SER A 131 9.23 -60.90 -4.53
N ILE A 132 10.12 -60.28 -3.74
CA ILE A 132 11.40 -60.87 -3.33
C ILE A 132 11.18 -62.05 -2.38
N SER A 133 10.24 -61.93 -1.42
CA SER A 133 9.93 -62.99 -0.47
C SER A 133 9.41 -64.27 -1.13
N GLU A 134 8.73 -64.13 -2.27
CA GLU A 134 8.23 -65.24 -3.09
C GLU A 134 9.33 -65.88 -3.97
N GLY A 135 10.32 -65.11 -4.45
CA GLY A 135 11.36 -65.56 -5.39
C GLY A 135 12.69 -66.06 -4.78
N LYS A 136 12.83 -66.03 -3.45
CA LYS A 136 13.92 -66.49 -2.53
C LYS A 136 15.41 -66.47 -2.97
N GLU A 137 15.81 -66.97 -4.14
CA GLU A 137 17.23 -67.05 -4.57
C GLU A 137 17.58 -66.16 -5.77
N ALA A 138 16.77 -66.17 -6.85
CA ALA A 138 17.03 -65.31 -8.02
C ALA A 138 16.78 -63.81 -7.73
N ALA A 139 15.93 -63.52 -6.74
CA ALA A 139 15.55 -62.16 -6.36
C ALA A 139 16.71 -61.38 -5.70
N GLN A 140 17.57 -62.03 -4.92
CA GLN A 140 18.68 -61.34 -4.23
C GLN A 140 19.76 -60.85 -5.20
N GLY A 141 20.04 -61.62 -6.26
CA GLY A 141 20.98 -61.22 -7.32
C GLY A 141 20.48 -60.07 -8.18
N ALA A 142 19.18 -60.00 -8.46
CA ALA A 142 18.57 -58.89 -9.20
C ALA A 142 18.61 -57.57 -8.40
N VAL A 143 18.40 -57.64 -7.08
CA VAL A 143 18.46 -56.45 -6.21
C VAL A 143 19.89 -55.90 -6.14
N SER A 144 20.91 -56.73 -5.97
CA SER A 144 22.31 -56.27 -5.89
C SER A 144 22.78 -55.61 -7.19
N LEU A 145 22.39 -56.14 -8.36
CA LEU A 145 22.65 -55.50 -9.65
C LEU A 145 21.98 -54.12 -9.74
N SER A 146 20.72 -54.00 -9.32
CA SER A 146 19.99 -52.73 -9.35
C SER A 146 20.57 -51.65 -8.42
N VAL A 147 21.14 -52.05 -7.27
CA VAL A 147 21.86 -51.14 -6.37
C VAL A 147 23.18 -50.70 -7.00
N ALA A 148 23.90 -51.61 -7.65
CA ALA A 148 25.13 -51.29 -8.38
C ALA A 148 24.85 -50.30 -9.54
N GLU A 149 23.80 -50.51 -10.32
CA GLU A 149 23.38 -49.56 -11.37
C GLU A 149 23.05 -48.17 -10.81
N LYS A 150 22.26 -48.09 -9.73
CA LYS A 150 21.95 -46.81 -9.06
C LYS A 150 23.18 -46.11 -8.50
N TYR A 151 24.14 -46.87 -7.97
CA TYR A 151 25.42 -46.33 -7.47
C TYR A 151 26.23 -45.73 -8.62
N VAL A 152 26.38 -46.44 -9.74
CA VAL A 152 27.07 -45.95 -10.93
C VAL A 152 26.40 -44.70 -11.49
N ASP A 153 25.07 -44.67 -11.57
CA ASP A 153 24.32 -43.50 -12.02
C ASP A 153 24.47 -42.27 -11.09
N ALA A 154 24.43 -42.49 -9.77
CA ALA A 154 24.66 -41.43 -8.79
C ALA A 154 26.10 -40.88 -8.90
N PHE A 155 27.08 -41.76 -9.08
CA PHE A 155 28.47 -41.39 -9.30
C PHE A 155 28.65 -40.64 -10.63
N ALA A 156 27.94 -41.03 -11.70
CA ALA A 156 27.95 -40.35 -12.98
C ALA A 156 27.35 -38.93 -12.92
N LYS A 157 26.31 -38.71 -12.11
CA LYS A 157 25.75 -37.38 -11.85
C LYS A 157 26.69 -36.51 -11.02
N LEU A 158 27.31 -37.07 -9.98
CA LEU A 158 28.31 -36.38 -9.17
C LEU A 158 29.54 -35.97 -9.99
N ALA A 159 29.99 -36.84 -10.90
CA ALA A 159 31.09 -36.57 -11.82
C ALA A 159 30.76 -35.50 -12.89
N LYS A 160 29.47 -35.26 -13.19
CA LYS A 160 29.02 -34.19 -14.10
C LYS A 160 28.92 -32.82 -13.43
N GLU A 161 28.61 -32.75 -12.14
CA GLU A 161 28.46 -31.48 -11.40
C GLU A 161 29.76 -31.05 -10.67
N GLY A 162 30.63 -32.00 -10.30
CA GLY A 162 31.90 -31.72 -9.60
C GLY A 162 33.10 -31.54 -10.54
N THR A 163 33.55 -30.31 -10.76
CA THR A 163 34.76 -29.97 -11.57
C THR A 163 36.10 -30.28 -10.87
N ALA A 164 36.12 -30.80 -9.64
CA ALA A 164 37.37 -31.12 -8.95
C ALA A 164 37.25 -32.40 -8.12
N VAL A 165 37.62 -33.53 -8.73
CA VAL A 165 38.06 -34.71 -7.98
C VAL A 165 39.55 -34.54 -7.72
N VAL A 166 39.91 -34.07 -6.52
CA VAL A 166 41.31 -34.11 -6.07
C VAL A 166 41.60 -35.56 -5.70
N VAL A 167 42.26 -36.28 -6.60
CA VAL A 167 42.91 -37.55 -6.28
C VAL A 167 44.29 -37.21 -5.71
N PRO A 168 44.56 -37.42 -4.41
CA PRO A 168 45.91 -37.24 -3.87
C PRO A 168 46.84 -38.25 -4.55
N GLY A 169 47.97 -37.77 -5.09
CA GLY A 169 48.95 -38.58 -5.83
C GLY A 169 49.69 -39.65 -5.01
N ASN A 170 49.22 -39.99 -3.81
CA ASN A 170 49.80 -41.05 -3.00
C ASN A 170 48.69 -41.91 -2.37
N VAL A 171 48.16 -42.84 -3.16
CA VAL A 171 47.00 -43.71 -2.84
C VAL A 171 47.31 -44.76 -1.75
N GLY A 172 48.50 -44.70 -1.13
CA GLY A 172 48.97 -45.70 -0.16
C GLY A 172 48.80 -45.34 1.31
N ASP A 173 48.49 -44.09 1.67
CA ASP A 173 48.52 -43.64 3.06
C ASP A 173 47.24 -42.90 3.48
N ILE A 174 46.24 -43.70 3.90
CA ILE A 174 44.92 -43.26 4.37
C ILE A 174 45.02 -42.24 5.54
N GLY A 175 46.10 -42.31 6.34
CA GLY A 175 46.33 -41.38 7.46
C GLY A 175 46.54 -39.94 7.00
N SER A 176 47.22 -39.73 5.87
CA SER A 176 47.47 -38.40 5.30
C SER A 176 46.19 -37.77 4.72
N MET A 177 45.26 -38.59 4.24
CA MET A 177 43.97 -38.17 3.70
C MET A 177 43.04 -37.66 4.81
N ILE A 178 42.98 -38.39 5.93
CA ILE A 178 42.21 -38.00 7.12
C ILE A 178 42.80 -36.74 7.75
N ALA A 179 44.13 -36.63 7.85
CA ALA A 179 44.79 -35.44 8.38
C ALA A 179 44.51 -34.19 7.53
N SER A 180 44.52 -34.31 6.20
CA SER A 180 44.23 -33.20 5.29
C SER A 180 42.77 -32.78 5.36
N ALA A 181 41.84 -33.74 5.43
CA ALA A 181 40.41 -33.46 5.60
C ALA A 181 40.10 -32.83 6.97
N MET A 182 40.72 -33.31 8.05
CA MET A 182 40.58 -32.75 9.40
C MET A 182 41.19 -31.34 9.50
N ALA A 183 42.30 -31.07 8.81
CA ALA A 183 42.93 -29.76 8.78
C ALA A 183 42.08 -28.71 8.06
N VAL A 184 41.36 -29.09 6.99
CA VAL A 184 40.40 -28.21 6.32
C VAL A 184 39.18 -27.97 7.21
N TYR A 185 38.66 -29.01 7.86
CA TYR A 185 37.54 -28.89 8.80
C TYR A 185 37.86 -27.99 10.00
N GLY A 186 39.06 -28.12 10.58
CA GLY A 186 39.52 -27.28 11.69
C GLY A 186 39.65 -25.80 11.30
N LYS A 187 40.19 -25.50 10.11
CA LYS A 187 40.30 -24.12 9.62
C LYS A 187 38.95 -23.46 9.31
N VAL A 188 37.96 -24.24 8.86
CA VAL A 188 36.60 -23.74 8.62
C VAL A 188 35.85 -23.50 9.93
N GLY A 189 36.05 -24.37 10.94
CA GLY A 189 35.52 -24.18 12.29
C GLY A 189 36.08 -22.93 12.99
N ASP A 190 37.39 -22.68 12.87
CA ASP A 190 38.04 -21.48 13.42
C ASP A 190 37.64 -20.19 12.69
N ALA A 191 37.39 -20.26 11.38
CA ALA A 191 36.90 -19.12 10.62
C ALA A 191 35.44 -18.78 10.98
N GLN A 192 34.60 -19.79 11.20
CA GLN A 192 33.21 -19.59 11.62
C GLN A 192 33.11 -19.09 13.07
N SER A 193 33.93 -19.62 13.98
CA SER A 193 33.94 -19.21 15.39
C SER A 193 34.44 -17.77 15.56
N LYS A 194 35.47 -17.35 14.81
CA LYS A 194 35.98 -15.97 14.82
C LYS A 194 34.98 -14.97 14.23
N THR A 195 34.21 -15.38 13.22
CA THR A 195 33.14 -14.55 12.62
C THR A 195 31.92 -14.44 13.54
N MET A 196 31.56 -15.50 14.26
CA MET A 196 30.49 -15.49 15.26
C MET A 196 30.89 -14.69 16.52
N ALA A 197 32.14 -14.81 16.97
CA ALA A 197 32.69 -14.04 18.09
C ALA A 197 32.76 -12.54 17.75
N ALA A 198 33.18 -12.18 16.54
CA ALA A 198 33.17 -10.81 16.06
C ALA A 198 31.75 -10.23 16.03
N ARG A 199 30.76 -10.99 15.52
CA ARG A 199 29.34 -10.58 15.52
C ARG A 199 28.73 -10.45 16.92
N SER A 200 29.16 -11.25 17.89
CA SER A 200 28.70 -11.12 19.28
C SER A 200 29.32 -9.94 20.02
N LEU A 201 30.57 -9.58 19.71
CA LEU A 201 31.23 -8.38 20.24
C LEU A 201 30.60 -7.10 19.68
N GLU A 202 30.26 -7.08 18.39
CA GLU A 202 29.63 -5.94 17.72
C GLU A 202 28.21 -5.66 18.25
N LYS A 203 27.48 -6.71 18.66
CA LYS A 203 26.13 -6.59 19.24
C LYS A 203 26.12 -6.09 20.70
N ASN A 204 27.24 -6.26 21.42
CA ASN A 204 27.35 -5.83 22.82
C ASN A 204 27.92 -4.40 22.97
N SER A 205 28.63 -3.89 21.96
CA SER A 205 29.06 -2.48 21.90
C SER A 205 27.95 -1.51 21.49
N SER A 206 26.81 -2.00 20.99
CA SER A 206 25.67 -1.15 20.59
C SER A 206 24.65 -0.86 21.70
N SER A 207 24.83 -1.37 22.93
CA SER A 207 23.87 -1.15 24.03
C SER A 207 24.40 -0.39 25.26
N GLU A 208 25.68 -0.03 25.33
CA GLU A 208 26.22 0.75 26.45
C GLU A 208 27.18 1.84 25.97
N GLY A 209 26.70 3.08 25.96
CA GLY A 209 27.53 4.28 26.03
C GLY A 209 27.45 5.22 24.83
N SER A 210 26.64 6.28 24.93
CA SER A 210 27.11 7.67 24.81
C SER A 210 25.98 8.69 25.03
N SER A 211 25.85 9.10 26.29
CA SER A 211 25.53 10.48 26.68
C SER A 211 26.73 11.38 26.38
N ASP A 212 26.46 12.61 25.93
CA ASP A 212 27.33 13.78 25.81
C ASP A 212 28.49 13.77 24.79
N GLY A 213 28.25 14.50 23.69
CA GLY A 213 29.07 15.68 23.37
C GLY A 213 30.27 15.53 22.44
N GLN A 214 30.05 15.52 21.12
CA GLN A 214 30.77 16.40 20.18
C GLN A 214 30.13 16.42 18.79
N SER A 215 29.75 17.61 18.35
CA SER A 215 29.09 17.91 17.09
C SER A 215 30.08 17.95 15.92
N SER A 216 30.02 16.94 15.05
CA SER A 216 30.44 17.04 13.65
C SER A 216 29.23 16.73 12.77
N GLN A 217 28.87 17.73 11.97
CA GLN A 217 27.63 17.88 11.22
C GLN A 217 27.38 16.71 10.24
N SER A 218 26.25 16.03 10.43
CA SER A 218 25.48 15.46 9.32
C SER A 218 24.21 16.29 9.21
N GLU A 219 24.08 17.02 8.11
CA GLU A 219 22.95 17.92 7.85
C GLU A 219 21.66 17.10 7.78
N SER A 220 20.71 17.45 8.66
CA SER A 220 19.37 16.90 8.63
C SER A 220 18.47 17.74 7.69
N PRO A 221 17.46 17.15 7.02
CA PRO A 221 16.57 17.83 6.06
C PRO A 221 15.85 19.07 6.60
N ASN A 222 15.85 19.26 7.93
CA ASN A 222 15.25 20.42 8.59
C ASN A 222 16.13 21.68 8.53
N ASP A 223 17.45 21.57 8.41
CA ASP A 223 18.35 22.72 8.27
C ASP A 223 18.36 23.29 6.84
N GLU A 224 18.13 22.43 5.84
CA GLU A 224 17.95 22.82 4.45
C GLU A 224 16.66 23.64 4.27
N MET A 225 15.58 23.25 4.95
CA MET A 225 14.30 23.97 4.94
C MET A 225 14.41 25.35 5.61
N LYS A 226 15.20 25.47 6.68
CA LYS A 226 15.46 26.77 7.34
C LYS A 226 16.33 27.70 6.50
N ARG A 227 17.36 27.18 5.82
CA ARG A 227 18.18 27.97 4.87
C ARG A 227 17.37 28.44 3.67
N SER A 228 16.47 27.60 3.16
CA SER A 228 15.51 27.96 2.10
C SER A 228 14.58 29.11 2.52
N MET A 229 14.04 29.05 3.74
CA MET A 229 13.23 30.15 4.28
C MET A 229 14.04 31.43 4.48
N LEU A 230 15.27 31.37 5.01
CA LEU A 230 16.12 32.56 5.17
C LEU A 230 16.51 33.20 3.82
N ALA A 231 16.83 32.39 2.81
CA ALA A 231 17.15 32.88 1.47
C ALA A 231 15.94 33.55 0.78
N SER A 232 14.73 33.03 0.98
CA SER A 232 13.51 33.67 0.47
C SER A 232 13.19 35.00 1.18
N PHE A 233 13.58 35.15 2.45
CA PHE A 233 13.47 36.43 3.16
C PHE A 233 14.49 37.47 2.66
N GLU A 234 15.73 37.11 2.38
CA GLU A 234 16.74 38.04 1.84
C GLU A 234 16.42 38.48 0.40
N ASN A 235 15.93 37.56 -0.43
CA ASN A 235 15.56 37.86 -1.82
C ASN A 235 14.35 38.81 -1.90
N THR A 236 13.46 38.78 -0.89
CA THR A 236 12.33 39.72 -0.78
C THR A 236 12.78 41.12 -0.32
N ARG A 237 13.93 41.22 0.35
CA ARG A 237 14.50 42.49 0.83
C ARG A 237 15.32 43.23 -0.23
N GLN A 238 15.87 42.52 -1.22
CA GLN A 238 16.61 43.13 -2.34
C GLN A 238 15.71 43.59 -3.50
N LYS A 239 14.41 43.24 -3.48
CA LYS A 239 13.45 43.57 -4.56
C LYS A 239 12.56 44.79 -4.27
N LYS A 240 12.97 45.64 -3.33
CA LYS A 240 12.29 46.88 -2.95
C LYS A 240 13.30 48.01 -2.92
#